data_AF-A0A8C2ELD4-F1
#
_entry.id   AF-A0A8C2ELD4-F1
#
_cell.length_a   1.000
_cell.length_b   1.000
_cell.length_c   1.000
_cell.angle_alpha   90.00
_cell.angle_beta   90.00
_cell.angle_gamma   90.00
#
_symmetry.space_group_name_H-M   'P 1'
#
loop_
_entity.id
_entity.type
_entity.pdbx_description
1 polymer ?
#
loop_
_entity_poly.entity_id
_entity_poly.type
_entity_poly.pdbx_seq_one_letter_code
_entity_poly.pdbx_strand_id
1 'polypeptide(L)'
;MANAGNEVAFKKETVSKLLTRSFKEDKTKVSSDAVILVAELLKVFVEEATRRAVKQADSEDCDTIDIEHFEKILPQLLLDF
;
A
#
# COMPACT_ATOMS: atom_id res chain seq x y z
N MET A 1 16.14 22.42 -14.61
CA MET A 1 16.53 21.00 -14.59
C MET A 1 15.89 20.40 -13.36
N ALA A 2 14.71 19.79 -13.52
CA ALA A 2 13.98 19.21 -12.40
C ALA A 2 14.73 17.97 -11.90
N ASN A 3 14.95 17.94 -10.59
CA ASN A 3 15.58 16.86 -9.84
C ASN A 3 15.10 15.51 -10.36
N ALA A 4 16.00 14.59 -10.70
CA ALA A 4 15.62 13.20 -10.99
C ALA A 4 14.84 12.70 -9.76
N GLY A 5 13.52 12.60 -9.91
CA GLY A 5 12.60 12.40 -8.80
C GLY A 5 12.93 11.07 -8.13
N ASN A 6 13.18 11.11 -6.83
CA ASN A 6 13.23 9.89 -6.04
C ASN A 6 11.85 9.24 -6.15
N GLU A 7 11.76 8.16 -6.93
CA GLU A 7 10.53 7.38 -7.02
C GLU A 7 10.20 6.84 -5.64
N VAL A 8 9.03 7.19 -5.11
CA VAL A 8 8.56 6.66 -3.84
C VAL A 8 8.19 5.20 -4.05
N ALA A 9 9.00 4.31 -3.49
CA ALA A 9 8.85 2.87 -3.65
C ALA A 9 9.20 2.12 -2.35
N PHE A 10 8.59 0.96 -2.15
CA PHE A 10 8.96 0.07 -1.06
C PHE A 10 10.31 -0.60 -1.37
N LYS A 11 11.24 -0.53 -0.42
CA LYS A 11 12.53 -1.24 -0.54
C LYS A 11 12.28 -2.74 -0.64
N LYS A 12 12.87 -3.38 -1.64
CA LYS A 12 12.75 -4.81 -1.91
C LYS A 12 13.09 -5.66 -0.68
N GLU A 13 14.13 -5.28 0.07
CA GLU A 13 14.57 -6.00 1.27
C GLU A 13 13.51 -5.96 2.37
N THR A 14 12.78 -4.85 2.49
CA THR A 14 11.68 -4.69 3.46
C THR A 14 10.53 -5.60 3.08
N VAL A 15 10.10 -5.58 1.81
CA VAL A 15 9.00 -6.43 1.31
C VAL A 15 9.36 -7.90 1.46
N SER A 16 10.58 -8.30 1.08
CA SER A 16 11.05 -9.66 1.25
C SER A 16 10.99 -10.12 2.71
N LYS A 17 11.46 -9.30 3.67
CA LYS A 17 11.40 -9.64 5.10
C LYS A 17 9.96 -9.72 5.62
N LEU A 18 9.08 -8.84 5.16
CA LEU A 18 7.66 -8.84 5.54
C LEU A 18 6.95 -10.11 5.07
N LEU A 19 7.23 -10.55 3.83
CA LEU A 19 6.71 -11.80 3.28
C LEU A 19 7.25 -13.01 4.06
N THR A 20 8.57 -13.12 4.23
CA THR A 20 9.19 -14.25 4.93
C THR A 20 8.72 -14.36 6.38
N ARG A 21 8.50 -13.24 7.07
CA ARG A 21 7.93 -13.22 8.43
C ARG A 21 6.53 -13.85 8.51
N SER A 22 5.77 -13.80 7.42
CA SER A 22 4.37 -14.23 7.38
C SER A 22 4.20 -15.64 6.80
N PHE A 23 5.26 -16.25 6.27
CA PHE A 23 5.21 -17.62 5.77
C PHE A 23 5.06 -18.62 6.92
N LYS A 24 4.19 -19.62 6.72
CA LYS A 24 3.93 -20.67 7.73
C LYS A 24 4.96 -21.78 7.71
N GLU A 25 5.61 -22.02 6.56
CA GLU A 25 6.61 -23.06 6.39
C GLU A 25 7.98 -22.45 6.09
N ASP A 26 9.01 -22.85 6.83
CA ASP A 26 10.38 -22.32 6.71
C ASP A 26 11.02 -22.54 5.33
N LYS A 27 10.54 -23.53 4.57
CA LYS A 27 11.01 -23.83 3.21
C LYS A 27 10.40 -22.93 2.14
N THR A 28 9.40 -22.11 2.48
CA THR A 28 8.73 -21.21 1.54
C THR A 28 9.71 -20.13 1.08
N LYS A 29 9.86 -19.98 -0.24
CA LYS A 29 10.73 -18.98 -0.85
C LYS A 29 9.93 -18.12 -1.81
N VAL A 30 10.36 -16.88 -1.97
CA VAL A 30 9.82 -15.92 -2.94
C VAL A 30 10.92 -15.51 -3.90
N SER A 31 10.62 -15.49 -5.20
CA SER A 31 11.59 -15.07 -6.22
C SER A 31 11.83 -13.57 -6.18
N SER A 32 12.99 -13.13 -6.68
CA SER A 32 13.33 -11.71 -6.81
C SER A 32 12.23 -10.90 -7.50
N ASP A 33 11.71 -11.41 -8.61
CA ASP A 33 10.73 -10.71 -9.44
C ASP A 33 9.36 -10.65 -8.76
N ALA A 34 8.99 -11.71 -8.04
CA ALA A 34 7.77 -11.70 -7.23
C ALA A 34 7.85 -10.66 -6.11
N VAL A 35 9.02 -10.46 -5.47
CA VAL A 35 9.17 -9.39 -4.47
C VAL A 35 8.98 -8.00 -5.09
N ILE A 36 9.49 -7.78 -6.31
CA ILE A 36 9.29 -6.50 -7.02
C ILE A 36 7.80 -6.29 -7.32
N LEU A 37 7.11 -7.33 -7.80
CA LEU A 37 5.68 -7.23 -8.09
C LEU A 37 4.84 -6.97 -6.83
N VAL A 38 5.17 -7.59 -5.70
CA VAL A 38 4.51 -7.33 -4.42
C VAL A 38 4.82 -5.92 -3.92
N ALA A 39 6.03 -5.39 -4.15
CA ALA A 39 6.36 -4.01 -3.80
C ALA A 39 5.46 -3.02 -4.55
N GLU A 40 5.21 -3.25 -5.83
CA GLU A 40 4.25 -2.45 -6.62
C GLU A 40 2.80 -2.66 -6.15
N LEU A 41 2.40 -3.89 -5.83
CA LEU A 41 1.07 -4.16 -5.27
C LEU A 41 0.83 -3.40 -3.96
N LEU A 42 1.82 -3.39 -3.05
CA LEU A 42 1.75 -2.64 -1.79
C LEU A 42 1.67 -1.13 -2.04
N LYS A 43 2.37 -0.62 -3.05
CA LYS A 43 2.29 0.79 -3.46
C LYS A 43 0.90 1.13 -3.94
N VAL A 44 0.32 0.31 -4.82
CA VAL A 44 -1.06 0.49 -5.30
C VAL A 44 -2.06 0.42 -4.15
N PHE A 45 -1.90 -0.52 -3.21
CA PHE A 45 -2.76 -0.62 -2.03
C PHE A 45 -2.77 0.66 -1.19
N VAL A 46 -1.59 1.24 -0.91
CA VAL A 46 -1.48 2.48 -0.13
C VAL A 46 -1.98 3.71 -0.91
N GLU A 47 -1.73 3.78 -2.21
CA GLU A 47 -2.27 4.86 -3.06
C GLU A 47 -3.80 4.80 -3.14
N GLU A 48 -4.39 3.61 -3.29
CA GLU A 48 -5.85 3.43 -3.30
C GLU A 48 -6.48 3.78 -1.96
N ALA A 49 -5.91 3.30 -0.86
CA ALA A 49 -6.27 3.69 0.50
C ALA A 49 -6.31 5.22 0.66
N THR A 50 -5.25 5.89 0.23
CA THR A 50 -5.11 7.35 0.35
C THR A 50 -6.14 8.07 -0.51
N ARG A 51 -6.27 7.72 -1.79
CA ARG A 51 -7.20 8.38 -2.72
C ARG A 51 -8.66 8.20 -2.31
N ARG A 52 -9.03 7.03 -1.79
CA ARG A 52 -10.38 6.77 -1.27
C ARG A 52 -10.66 7.58 -0.01
N ALA A 53 -9.69 7.67 0.90
CA ALA A 53 -9.83 8.49 2.10
C ALA A 53 -9.94 10.00 1.78
N VAL A 54 -9.17 10.51 0.80
CA VAL A 54 -9.33 11.88 0.26
C VAL A 54 -10.74 12.09 -0.25
N LYS A 55 -11.23 11.21 -1.15
CA LYS A 55 -12.60 11.32 -1.69
C LYS A 55 -13.67 11.26 -0.61
N GLN A 56 -13.46 10.50 0.46
CA GLN A 56 -14.38 10.41 1.58
C GLN A 56 -14.41 11.73 2.38
N ALA A 57 -13.25 12.31 2.69
CA ALA A 57 -13.15 13.61 3.35
C ALA A 57 -13.76 14.73 2.49
N ASP A 58 -13.46 14.74 1.19
CA ASP A 58 -14.05 15.69 0.23
C ASP A 58 -15.58 15.59 0.20
N SER A 59 -16.13 14.37 0.30
CA SER A 59 -17.59 14.15 0.31
C SER A 59 -18.28 14.63 1.60
N GLU A 60 -17.50 14.91 2.64
CA GLU A 60 -17.96 15.42 3.94
C GLU A 60 -17.57 16.89 4.15
N ASP A 61 -17.13 17.58 3.09
CA ASP A 61 -16.65 18.97 3.11
C ASP A 61 -15.51 19.20 4.13
N CYS A 62 -14.65 18.20 4.32
CA CYS A 62 -13.48 18.27 5.20
C CYS A 62 -12.18 18.55 4.44
N ASP A 63 -11.42 19.55 4.87
CA ASP A 63 -10.12 19.91 4.28
C ASP A 63 -8.97 18.95 4.64
N THR A 64 -9.19 18.05 5.61
CA THR A 64 -8.18 17.10 6.11
C THR A 64 -8.75 15.70 6.26
N ILE A 65 -7.92 14.69 6.03
CA ILE A 65 -8.28 13.28 6.24
C ILE A 65 -8.10 12.94 7.72
N ASP A 66 -9.22 12.81 8.43
CA ASP A 66 -9.28 12.17 9.74
C ASP A 66 -9.46 10.64 9.67
N ILE A 67 -9.27 9.97 10.80
CA ILE A 67 -9.32 8.50 10.92
C ILE A 67 -10.69 7.94 10.50
N GLU A 68 -11.77 8.65 10.80
CA GLU A 68 -13.14 8.24 10.49
C GLU A 68 -13.37 8.09 8.97
N HIS A 69 -12.74 8.93 8.15
CA HIS A 69 -12.82 8.83 6.70
C HIS A 69 -12.16 7.54 6.19
N PHE A 70 -11.02 7.16 6.80
CA PHE A 70 -10.34 5.92 6.46
C PHE A 70 -11.15 4.70 6.90
N GLU A 71 -11.73 4.71 8.10
CA GLU A 71 -12.59 3.65 8.61
C GLU A 71 -13.82 3.40 7.72
N LYS A 72 -14.40 4.45 7.15
CA LYS A 72 -15.54 4.35 6.21
C LYS A 72 -15.19 3.63 4.91
N ILE A 73 -13.99 3.84 4.37
CA ILE A 73 -13.56 3.21 3.10
C ILE A 73 -12.92 1.83 3.29
N LEU A 74 -12.51 1.51 4.52
CA LEU A 74 -11.75 0.29 4.83
C LEU A 74 -12.47 -1.01 4.42
N PRO A 75 -13.80 -1.19 4.63
CA PRO A 75 -14.48 -2.42 4.26
C PRO A 75 -14.36 -2.71 2.76
N GLN A 76 -14.59 -1.72 1.90
CA GLN A 76 -14.50 -1.93 0.45
C GLN A 76 -13.04 -2.05 0.00
N LEU A 77 -12.11 -1.29 0.60
CA LEU A 77 -10.67 -1.44 0.32
C LEU A 77 -10.19 -2.88 0.57
N LEU A 78 -10.63 -3.51 1.67
CA LEU A 78 -10.25 -4.89 1.99
C LEU A 78 -11.00 -5.95 1.16
N LEU A 79 -12.10 -5.62 0.49
CA LEU A 79 -12.80 -6.52 -0.42
C LEU A 79 -12.19 -6.52 -1.83
N ASP A 80 -11.54 -5.43 -2.22
CA ASP A 80 -10.92 -5.28 -3.54
C ASP A 80 -9.53 -5.96 -3.63
N PHE A 81 -8.94 -6.37 -2.50
CA PHE A 81 -7.61 -6.99 -2.38
C PHE A 81 -7.68 -8.31 -1.62
#